data_AF-A0A2U2MXQ4-F1
#
_entry.id   AF-A0A2U2MXQ4-F1
#
_cell.length_a   1.000
_cell.length_b   1.000
_cell.length_c   1.000
_cell.angle_alpha   90.00
_cell.angle_beta   90.00
_cell.angle_gamma   90.00
#
_symmetry.space_group_name_H-M   'P 1'
#
loop_
_entity.id
_entity.type
_entity.pdbx_description
1 polymer ?
#
loop_
_entity_poly.entity_id
_entity_poly.type
_entity_poly.pdbx_seq_one_letter_code
_entity_poly.pdbx_strand_id
1 'polypeptide(L)'
;MKQDEPRKPAESEAAHSAPEQSPDRRRRSLLKGITVTAPVLLTLPSRRVWGADGNCTISAMTSANLSRPERTASCEGCTPGYWMNNPGQWPETFDPGTPYAEKGSNCFNKDGTPFHADYLFEKSVNANFADLTLMQVMRRARCKDTKDVYSDPFELGFHAAAALLNAADPRVEFGYGWSEIVEIYNARVHDDQEGLRADLIMLNERYCPLAADDSL
;
A
#
# COMPACT_ATOMS: atom_id res chain seq x y z
N MET A 1 44.66 9.71 49.43
CA MET A 1 45.77 10.69 49.39
C MET A 1 47.06 9.99 49.81
N LYS A 2 48.20 10.42 49.24
CA LYS A 2 49.51 9.75 49.01
C LYS A 2 49.55 9.00 47.66
N GLN A 3 49.89 9.61 46.50
CA GLN A 3 51.05 10.43 46.08
C GLN A 3 52.40 9.74 46.38
N ASP A 4 53.42 9.69 45.52
CA ASP A 4 53.68 10.08 44.12
C ASP A 4 55.05 9.45 43.75
N GLU A 5 55.36 9.42 42.44
CA GLU A 5 56.62 9.16 41.68
C GLU A 5 57.99 9.51 42.34
N PRO A 6 59.21 9.17 41.79
CA PRO A 6 59.67 9.30 40.37
C PRO A 6 60.67 8.17 39.92
N ARG A 7 61.34 8.11 38.75
CA ARG A 7 62.00 9.12 37.92
C ARG A 7 62.50 8.50 36.58
N LYS A 8 62.38 9.25 35.48
CA LYS A 8 63.04 9.06 34.16
C LYS A 8 64.41 9.79 34.11
N PRO A 9 65.38 9.40 33.25
CA PRO A 9 65.72 10.21 32.06
C PRO A 9 66.02 9.32 30.81
N ALA A 10 65.50 9.61 29.61
CA ALA A 10 66.09 10.45 28.52
C ALA A 10 67.49 9.93 28.09
N GLU A 11 67.60 9.10 27.05
CA GLU A 11 67.65 9.42 25.59
C GLU A 11 69.10 9.62 25.11
N SER A 12 69.55 8.72 24.23
CA SER A 12 70.70 8.90 23.34
C SER A 12 70.29 8.36 21.98
N GLU A 13 70.01 9.29 21.08
CA GLU A 13 69.71 9.09 19.68
C GLU A 13 71.01 8.95 18.89
N ALA A 14 71.13 7.93 18.04
CA ALA A 14 71.99 7.96 16.85
C ALA A 14 71.35 7.07 15.78
N ALA A 15 71.25 7.62 14.58
CA ALA A 15 70.22 7.36 13.60
C ALA A 15 70.59 6.32 12.52
N HIS A 16 69.59 6.10 11.66
CA HIS A 16 69.59 5.47 10.32
C HIS A 16 69.38 3.94 10.32
N SER A 17 68.31 3.36 9.78
CA SER A 17 67.45 3.77 8.67
C SER A 17 66.03 3.19 8.84
N ALA A 18 65.00 3.96 8.46
CA ALA A 18 63.61 3.52 8.42
C ALA A 18 63.28 2.94 7.01
N PRO A 19 62.03 2.53 6.73
CA PRO A 19 61.45 1.26 7.18
C PRO A 19 60.72 0.54 6.01
N GLU A 20 60.30 -0.72 6.15
CA GLU A 20 59.02 -1.13 5.55
C GLU A 20 58.30 -2.10 6.49
N GLN A 21 57.49 -1.50 7.36
CA GLN A 21 56.43 -2.18 8.09
C GLN A 21 55.33 -2.54 7.09
N SER A 22 54.96 -3.82 7.05
CA SER A 22 53.71 -4.28 6.45
C SER A 22 52.52 -3.57 7.11
N PRO A 23 51.73 -2.76 6.38
CA PRO A 23 50.37 -2.47 6.76
C PRO A 23 49.49 -3.58 6.21
N ASP A 24 48.74 -4.24 7.09
CA ASP A 24 47.65 -5.13 6.73
C ASP A 24 46.70 -4.39 5.77
N ARG A 25 46.75 -4.79 4.49
CA ARG A 25 46.02 -4.14 3.40
C ARG A 25 45.03 -5.12 2.80
N ARG A 26 44.15 -5.71 3.62
CA ARG A 26 42.81 -6.12 3.17
C ARG A 26 41.90 -4.89 2.94
N ARG A 27 42.33 -4.01 2.04
CA ARG A 27 41.50 -2.95 1.46
C ARG A 27 41.66 -2.98 -0.06
N ARG A 28 40.60 -3.48 -0.70
CA ARG A 28 40.20 -3.22 -2.10
C ARG A 28 41.22 -3.60 -3.16
N SER A 29 41.29 -4.89 -3.46
CA SER A 29 41.73 -5.37 -4.78
C SER A 29 40.59 -5.17 -5.79
N LEU A 30 40.47 -3.95 -6.30
CA LEU A 30 39.77 -3.68 -7.55
C LEU A 30 40.76 -3.91 -8.70
N LEU A 31 40.27 -4.52 -9.78
CA LEU A 31 40.90 -4.64 -11.11
C LEU A 31 42.01 -5.68 -11.27
N LYS A 32 41.64 -6.97 -11.34
CA LYS A 32 42.25 -7.95 -12.26
C LYS A 32 41.22 -9.02 -12.63
N GLY A 33 40.56 -8.86 -13.78
CA GLY A 33 39.60 -9.84 -14.29
C GLY A 33 38.63 -9.22 -15.28
N ILE A 34 39.12 -8.77 -16.43
CA ILE A 34 38.27 -8.39 -17.56
C ILE A 34 37.85 -9.70 -18.25
N THR A 35 36.76 -10.29 -17.78
CA THR A 35 35.85 -11.02 -18.66
C THR A 35 34.79 -10.00 -19.06
N VAL A 36 34.59 -9.81 -20.36
CA VAL A 36 33.55 -8.92 -20.89
C VAL A 36 32.21 -9.58 -20.62
N THR A 37 31.65 -9.38 -19.44
CA THR A 37 30.21 -9.56 -19.21
C THR A 37 29.55 -8.25 -19.64
N ALA A 38 28.81 -8.30 -20.75
CA ALA A 38 28.04 -7.17 -21.23
C ALA A 38 27.18 -6.63 -20.07
N PRO A 39 27.10 -5.30 -19.86
CA PRO A 39 26.12 -4.76 -18.93
C PRO A 39 24.75 -5.12 -19.51
N VAL A 40 24.03 -6.01 -18.82
CA VAL A 40 22.62 -6.21 -19.12
C VAL A 40 21.94 -4.90 -18.77
N LEU A 41 21.62 -4.10 -19.79
CA LEU A 41 20.69 -3.00 -19.67
C LEU A 41 19.33 -3.61 -19.32
N LEU A 42 19.04 -3.72 -18.02
CA LEU A 42 17.71 -4.05 -17.54
C LEU A 42 16.79 -2.87 -17.87
N THR A 43 16.19 -2.90 -19.04
CA THR A 43 15.03 -2.08 -19.35
C THR A 43 13.88 -2.63 -18.53
N LEU A 44 13.74 -2.15 -17.29
CA LEU A 44 12.47 -2.26 -16.58
C LEU A 44 11.45 -1.48 -17.42
N PRO A 45 10.41 -2.12 -17.99
CA PRO A 45 9.31 -1.37 -18.55
C PRO A 45 8.70 -0.60 -17.38
N SER A 46 9.01 0.69 -17.31
CA SER A 46 8.36 1.62 -16.40
C SER A 46 6.90 1.67 -16.82
N ARG A 47 6.08 0.75 -16.27
CA ARG A 47 4.65 1.00 -16.16
C ARG A 47 4.57 2.34 -15.44
N ARG A 48 4.07 3.35 -16.13
CA ARG A 48 3.84 4.65 -15.51
C ARG A 48 2.86 4.35 -14.38
N VAL A 49 3.32 4.44 -13.14
CA VAL A 49 2.46 4.40 -11.96
C VAL A 49 1.72 5.73 -11.98
N TRP A 50 0.50 5.73 -12.50
CA TRP A 50 -0.43 6.85 -12.37
C TRP A 50 -1.03 6.81 -10.96
N GLY A 51 -0.18 6.81 -9.92
CA GLY A 51 -0.58 6.69 -8.53
C GLY A 51 0.43 7.40 -7.65
N ALA A 52 0.01 8.56 -7.12
CA ALA A 52 0.66 9.42 -6.14
C ALA A 52 2.10 9.05 -5.73
N ASP A 53 3.10 9.69 -6.33
CA ASP A 53 4.45 9.99 -5.79
C ASP A 53 5.13 8.96 -4.86
N GLY A 54 4.87 7.65 -4.90
CA GLY A 54 5.42 6.62 -3.99
C GLY A 54 5.19 6.82 -2.48
N ASN A 55 4.86 8.03 -2.04
CA ASN A 55 4.79 8.50 -0.66
C ASN A 55 3.52 8.06 0.07
N CYS A 56 2.51 7.59 -0.68
CA CYS A 56 1.20 7.21 -0.16
C CYS A 56 0.99 5.69 -0.07
N THR A 57 2.04 4.91 -0.34
CA THR A 57 2.06 3.47 -0.07
C THR A 57 2.23 3.19 1.42
N ILE A 58 1.74 2.05 1.90
CA ILE A 58 1.89 1.61 3.30
C ILE A 58 3.37 1.63 3.74
N SER A 59 4.26 1.14 2.87
CA SER A 59 5.71 1.12 3.14
C SER A 59 6.32 2.53 3.22
N ALA A 60 5.81 3.48 2.44
CA ALA A 60 6.27 4.86 2.53
C ALA A 60 5.76 5.56 3.79
N MET A 61 4.49 5.34 4.18
CA MET A 61 3.92 5.92 5.39
C MET A 61 4.64 5.45 6.67
N THR A 62 5.09 4.21 6.69
CA THR A 62 5.84 3.65 7.83
C THR A 62 7.33 4.04 7.85
N SER A 63 7.88 4.46 6.71
CA SER A 63 9.31 4.79 6.54
C SER A 63 9.59 6.29 6.37
N ALA A 64 8.56 7.14 6.36
CA ALA A 64 8.68 8.56 6.07
C ALA A 64 9.61 9.29 7.07
N ASN A 65 10.65 9.94 6.53
CA ASN A 65 11.53 10.81 7.29
C ASN A 65 10.83 12.15 7.55
N LEU A 66 10.34 12.35 8.78
CA LEU A 66 9.59 13.54 9.23
C LEU A 66 10.37 14.87 9.13
N SER A 67 11.65 14.85 8.77
CA SER A 67 12.52 16.03 8.70
C SER A 67 12.33 16.89 7.44
N ARG A 68 11.48 16.47 6.49
CA ARG A 68 11.20 17.20 5.24
C ARG A 68 9.70 17.26 4.95
N PRO A 69 8.95 18.16 5.61
CA PRO A 69 7.50 18.27 5.46
C PRO A 69 7.04 18.75 4.08
N GLU A 70 7.91 19.40 3.29
CA GLU A 70 7.54 20.00 2.00
C GLU A 70 7.31 19.00 0.84
N ARG A 71 7.43 17.68 1.09
CA ARG A 71 7.14 16.63 0.10
C ARG A 71 6.04 15.65 0.54
N THR A 72 5.22 16.02 1.53
CA THR A 72 4.05 15.22 1.84
C THR A 72 3.05 15.40 0.72
N ALA A 73 3.05 14.48 -0.25
CA ALA A 73 1.86 14.23 -1.04
C ALA A 73 0.71 14.06 -0.03
N SER A 74 -0.34 14.87 -0.18
CA SER A 74 -1.55 14.71 0.64
C SER A 74 -2.15 13.37 0.25
N CYS A 75 -1.84 12.33 1.01
CA CYS A 75 -2.39 11.01 0.75
C CYS A 75 -3.88 11.05 1.06
N GLU A 76 -4.68 10.65 0.08
CA GLU A 76 -6.13 10.74 0.13
C GLU A 76 -6.74 9.35 0.22
N GLY A 77 -8.02 9.32 0.58
CA GLY A 77 -8.80 8.10 0.73
C GLY A 77 -10.18 8.43 1.27
N CYS A 78 -11.21 8.05 0.53
CA CYS A 78 -12.58 8.12 0.99
C CYS A 78 -12.98 6.82 1.68
N THR A 79 -13.72 6.95 2.78
CA THR A 79 -14.10 5.81 3.61
C THR A 79 -15.03 4.87 2.85
N PRO A 80 -15.13 3.60 3.25
CA PRO A 80 -16.13 2.70 2.68
C PRO A 80 -17.57 3.24 2.82
N GLY A 81 -17.86 3.94 3.92
CA GLY A 81 -19.16 4.59 4.14
C GLY A 81 -19.45 5.72 3.14
N TYR A 82 -18.45 6.48 2.72
CA TYR A 82 -18.61 7.49 1.66
C TYR A 82 -19.04 6.84 0.34
N TRP A 83 -18.25 5.87 -0.14
CA TRP A 83 -18.52 5.20 -1.41
C TRP A 83 -19.87 4.49 -1.43
N MET A 84 -20.24 3.86 -0.33
CA MET A 84 -21.52 3.17 -0.18
C MET A 84 -22.73 4.09 -0.32
N ASN A 85 -22.60 5.34 0.16
CA ASN A 85 -23.68 6.33 0.15
C ASN A 85 -23.67 7.22 -1.10
N ASN A 86 -22.58 7.22 -1.86
CA ASN A 86 -22.39 8.04 -3.06
C ASN A 86 -22.16 7.20 -4.32
N PRO A 87 -23.11 6.33 -4.73
CA PRO A 87 -22.97 5.50 -5.93
C PRO A 87 -22.75 6.32 -7.21
N GLY A 88 -23.32 7.53 -7.28
CA GLY A 88 -23.12 8.44 -8.42
C GLY A 88 -21.71 9.01 -8.54
N GLN A 89 -20.86 8.83 -7.52
CA GLN A 89 -19.46 9.27 -7.54
C GLN A 89 -18.50 8.15 -7.92
N TRP A 90 -18.98 6.91 -8.12
CA TRP A 90 -18.11 5.78 -8.44
C TRP A 90 -17.36 6.02 -9.76
N PRO A 91 -16.08 5.60 -9.87
CA PRO A 91 -15.36 5.65 -11.13
C PRO A 91 -16.10 4.89 -12.23
N GLU A 92 -16.12 5.42 -13.45
CA GLU A 92 -16.85 4.83 -14.60
C GLU A 92 -16.49 3.36 -14.89
N THR A 93 -15.30 2.93 -14.49
CA THR A 93 -14.82 1.54 -14.60
C THR A 93 -15.66 0.56 -13.78
N PHE A 94 -16.36 1.02 -12.74
CA PHE A 94 -17.10 0.18 -11.80
C PHE A 94 -18.55 0.64 -11.67
N ASP A 95 -19.44 -0.33 -11.68
CA ASP A 95 -20.88 -0.11 -11.62
C ASP A 95 -21.41 -0.49 -10.22
N PRO A 96 -22.02 0.44 -9.47
CA PRO A 96 -22.69 0.11 -8.21
C PRO A 96 -23.93 -0.79 -8.41
N GLY A 97 -24.46 -0.89 -9.62
CA GLY A 97 -25.72 -1.54 -9.94
C GLY A 97 -26.93 -0.66 -9.65
N THR A 98 -28.12 -1.22 -9.88
CA THR A 98 -29.36 -0.46 -9.68
C THR A 98 -29.96 -0.68 -8.29
N PRO A 99 -30.44 0.38 -7.61
CA PRO A 99 -31.13 0.22 -6.34
C PRO A 99 -32.48 -0.50 -6.54
N TYR A 100 -32.96 -1.20 -5.51
CA TYR A 100 -34.29 -1.79 -5.51
C TYR A 100 -35.36 -0.70 -5.69
N ALA A 101 -36.37 -0.98 -6.50
CA ALA A 101 -37.47 -0.05 -6.78
C ALA A 101 -38.33 0.27 -5.53
N GLU A 102 -38.21 -0.53 -4.47
CA GLU A 102 -38.91 -0.31 -3.21
C GLU A 102 -38.41 0.96 -2.50
N LYS A 103 -39.34 1.89 -2.25
CA LYS A 103 -39.05 3.16 -1.59
C LYS A 103 -38.46 2.93 -0.19
N GLY A 104 -37.28 3.50 0.06
CA GLY A 104 -36.57 3.36 1.34
C GLY A 104 -35.77 2.07 1.48
N SER A 105 -35.68 1.25 0.42
CA SER A 105 -34.78 0.11 0.40
C SER A 105 -33.33 0.57 0.27
N ASN A 106 -32.46 0.00 1.11
CA ASN A 106 -31.02 0.18 1.00
C ASN A 106 -30.36 -0.90 0.12
N CYS A 107 -31.15 -1.65 -0.65
CA CYS A 107 -30.69 -2.79 -1.44
C CYS A 107 -30.42 -2.45 -2.90
N PHE A 108 -29.55 -3.27 -3.49
CA PHE A 108 -29.12 -3.18 -4.89
C PHE A 108 -29.30 -4.52 -5.59
N ASN A 109 -29.68 -4.45 -6.87
CA ASN A 109 -29.77 -5.59 -7.76
C ASN A 109 -28.36 -6.18 -8.01
N LYS A 110 -28.32 -7.43 -8.50
CA LYS A 110 -27.09 -8.15 -8.84
C LYS A 110 -26.52 -7.76 -10.22
N ASP A 111 -26.80 -6.55 -10.68
CA ASP A 111 -26.45 -6.05 -12.01
C ASP A 111 -25.21 -5.13 -12.03
N GLY A 112 -24.67 -4.77 -10.86
CA GLY A 112 -23.41 -4.04 -10.74
C GLY A 112 -22.16 -4.91 -10.94
N THR A 113 -20.99 -4.31 -10.74
CA THR A 113 -19.70 -5.01 -10.86
C THR A 113 -19.60 -6.16 -9.86
N PRO A 114 -19.42 -7.42 -10.31
CA PRO A 114 -19.23 -8.56 -9.41
C PRO A 114 -17.98 -8.41 -8.56
N PHE A 115 -18.05 -8.73 -7.27
CA PHE A 115 -16.88 -8.69 -6.37
C PHE A 115 -15.79 -9.65 -6.84
N HIS A 116 -16.20 -10.81 -7.38
CA HIS A 116 -15.33 -11.83 -7.96
C HIS A 116 -15.29 -11.82 -9.48
N ALA A 117 -15.31 -10.64 -10.11
CA ALA A 117 -15.01 -10.57 -11.54
C ALA A 117 -13.58 -11.10 -11.81
N ASP A 118 -13.33 -11.68 -12.99
CA ASP A 118 -12.07 -12.36 -13.34
C ASP A 118 -10.80 -11.49 -13.18
N TYR A 119 -10.96 -10.17 -13.11
CA TYR A 119 -9.89 -9.19 -12.98
C TYR A 119 -9.86 -8.50 -11.59
N LEU A 120 -10.70 -8.93 -10.64
CA LEU A 120 -10.80 -8.38 -9.29
C LEU A 120 -10.42 -9.43 -8.23
N PHE A 121 -11.15 -9.46 -7.12
CA PHE A 121 -10.84 -10.29 -5.96
C PHE A 121 -11.16 -11.74 -6.28
N GLU A 122 -10.18 -12.62 -6.21
CA GLU A 122 -10.32 -13.96 -6.76
C GLU A 122 -11.25 -14.83 -5.89
N LYS A 123 -12.25 -15.48 -6.52
CA LYS A 123 -13.23 -16.33 -5.82
C LYS A 123 -12.60 -17.52 -5.10
N SER A 124 -11.54 -18.07 -5.67
CA SER A 124 -10.79 -19.18 -5.06
C SER A 124 -10.18 -18.78 -3.72
N VAL A 125 -9.93 -17.48 -3.53
CA VAL A 125 -9.25 -16.89 -2.38
C VAL A 125 -10.25 -16.40 -1.31
N ASN A 126 -11.52 -16.19 -1.65
CA ASN A 126 -12.57 -15.95 -0.66
C ASN A 126 -13.94 -16.29 -1.24
N ALA A 127 -14.54 -17.41 -0.84
CA ALA A 127 -15.85 -17.81 -1.35
C ALA A 127 -17.04 -17.10 -0.67
N ASN A 128 -16.80 -16.31 0.38
CA ASN A 128 -17.87 -15.73 1.21
C ASN A 128 -18.72 -14.69 0.46
N PHE A 129 -18.20 -14.11 -0.62
CA PHE A 129 -18.89 -13.10 -1.43
C PHE A 129 -19.31 -13.65 -2.81
N ALA A 130 -19.42 -14.98 -2.93
CA ALA A 130 -19.91 -15.61 -4.14
C ALA A 130 -21.23 -14.97 -4.60
N ASP A 131 -21.26 -14.53 -5.85
CA ASP A 131 -22.43 -13.96 -6.52
C ASP A 131 -22.93 -12.63 -5.92
N LEU A 132 -22.06 -11.91 -5.21
CA LEU A 132 -22.29 -10.53 -4.75
C LEU A 132 -21.55 -9.53 -5.64
N THR A 133 -22.12 -8.33 -5.76
CA THR A 133 -21.46 -7.16 -6.37
C THR A 133 -20.64 -6.38 -5.33
N LEU A 134 -19.76 -5.49 -5.79
CA LEU A 134 -19.01 -4.58 -4.92
C LEU A 134 -19.95 -3.80 -3.97
N MET A 135 -21.05 -3.25 -4.50
CA MET A 135 -22.03 -2.49 -3.70
C MET A 135 -22.74 -3.38 -2.68
N GLN A 136 -23.10 -4.60 -3.06
CA GLN A 136 -23.74 -5.55 -2.14
C GLN A 136 -22.80 -5.92 -1.00
N VAL A 137 -21.53 -6.23 -1.29
CA VAL A 137 -20.51 -6.47 -0.27
C VAL A 137 -20.40 -5.26 0.67
N MET A 138 -20.34 -4.05 0.11
CA MET A 138 -20.16 -2.85 0.91
C MET A 138 -21.35 -2.53 1.81
N ARG A 139 -22.58 -2.74 1.34
CA ARG A 139 -23.77 -2.37 2.12
C ARG A 139 -24.02 -3.28 3.31
N ARG A 140 -23.41 -4.48 3.35
CA ARG A 140 -23.62 -5.48 4.42
C ARG A 140 -25.12 -5.70 4.72
N ALA A 141 -25.96 -5.37 3.74
CA ALA A 141 -27.37 -5.17 3.95
C ALA A 141 -28.03 -6.52 3.74
N ARG A 142 -28.81 -6.95 4.74
CA ARG A 142 -29.78 -8.04 4.60
C ARG A 142 -30.83 -7.58 3.60
N CYS A 143 -30.60 -7.82 2.33
CA CYS A 143 -31.66 -7.68 1.35
C CYS A 143 -32.63 -8.83 1.56
N LYS A 144 -33.93 -8.51 1.61
CA LYS A 144 -35.00 -9.45 2.02
C LYS A 144 -35.00 -10.75 1.20
N ASP A 145 -34.36 -10.76 0.03
CA ASP A 145 -34.35 -11.88 -0.90
C ASP A 145 -33.07 -12.73 -0.81
N THR A 146 -32.02 -12.26 -0.12
CA THR A 146 -30.85 -13.09 0.18
C THR A 146 -31.07 -13.73 1.54
N LYS A 147 -31.51 -14.99 1.55
CA LYS A 147 -31.48 -15.84 2.77
C LYS A 147 -30.07 -16.09 3.28
N ASP A 148 -29.06 -15.63 2.54
CA ASP A 148 -27.66 -15.79 2.81
C ASP A 148 -27.20 -14.71 3.79
N VAL A 149 -27.00 -15.11 5.04
CA VAL A 149 -26.13 -14.36 5.96
C VAL A 149 -24.72 -14.63 5.48
N TYR A 150 -24.18 -13.75 4.63
CA TYR A 150 -22.76 -13.82 4.32
C TYR A 150 -21.97 -13.23 5.48
N SER A 151 -20.94 -13.96 5.89
CA SER A 151 -19.98 -13.47 6.87
C SER A 151 -18.94 -12.65 6.11
N ASP A 152 -18.72 -11.41 6.54
CA ASP A 152 -17.55 -10.62 6.15
C ASP A 152 -16.65 -10.53 7.39
N PRO A 153 -15.81 -11.56 7.67
CA PRO A 153 -14.86 -11.49 8.75
C PRO A 153 -14.03 -10.22 8.63
N PHE A 154 -13.94 -9.47 9.73
CA PHE A 154 -13.18 -8.22 9.81
C PHE A 154 -13.65 -7.09 8.89
N GLU A 155 -14.79 -7.22 8.20
CA GLU A 155 -15.27 -6.21 7.24
C GLU A 155 -14.27 -6.03 6.08
N LEU A 156 -13.52 -7.08 5.75
CA LEU A 156 -12.46 -7.06 4.75
C LEU A 156 -13.01 -6.76 3.35
N GLY A 157 -14.13 -7.37 2.98
CA GLY A 157 -14.76 -7.10 1.69
C GLY A 157 -15.17 -5.64 1.56
N PHE A 158 -15.73 -5.06 2.63
CA PHE A 158 -16.11 -3.65 2.69
C PHE A 158 -14.93 -2.69 2.49
N HIS A 159 -13.83 -2.92 3.21
CA HIS A 159 -12.62 -2.10 3.08
C HIS A 159 -11.89 -2.32 1.75
N ALA A 160 -11.88 -3.54 1.21
CA ALA A 160 -11.25 -3.85 -0.07
C ALA A 160 -11.96 -3.16 -1.24
N ALA A 161 -13.30 -3.20 -1.25
CA ALA A 161 -14.09 -2.51 -2.27
C ALA A 161 -13.86 -0.98 -2.23
N ALA A 162 -13.80 -0.37 -1.04
CA ALA A 162 -13.49 1.04 -0.90
C ALA A 162 -12.09 1.41 -1.40
N ALA A 163 -11.08 0.57 -1.07
CA ALA A 163 -9.71 0.78 -1.53
C ALA A 163 -9.62 0.67 -3.06
N LEU A 164 -10.35 -0.26 -3.66
CA LEU A 164 -10.45 -0.41 -5.11
C LEU A 164 -11.02 0.87 -5.77
N LEU A 165 -12.10 1.42 -5.20
CA LEU A 165 -12.75 2.63 -5.71
C LEU A 165 -11.85 3.87 -5.55
N ASN A 166 -11.21 4.04 -4.38
CA ASN A 166 -10.23 5.10 -4.18
C ASN A 166 -9.07 5.01 -5.19
N ALA A 167 -8.54 3.81 -5.41
CA ALA A 167 -7.43 3.57 -6.33
C ALA A 167 -7.79 3.72 -7.81
N ALA A 168 -9.09 3.70 -8.15
CA ALA A 168 -9.57 3.86 -9.51
C ALA A 168 -10.11 5.26 -9.81
N ASP A 169 -10.39 6.07 -8.80
CA ASP A 169 -10.84 7.44 -9.01
C ASP A 169 -9.64 8.37 -9.25
N PRO A 170 -9.51 8.99 -10.43
CA PRO A 170 -8.38 9.88 -10.73
C PRO A 170 -8.39 11.17 -9.91
N ARG A 171 -9.47 11.46 -9.18
CA ARG A 171 -9.58 12.62 -8.29
C ARG A 171 -9.09 12.33 -6.87
N VAL A 172 -8.68 11.09 -6.58
CA VAL A 172 -8.21 10.66 -5.26
C VAL A 172 -6.75 10.23 -5.37
N GLU A 173 -5.84 10.96 -4.72
CA GLU A 173 -4.41 10.61 -4.66
C GLU A 173 -4.16 9.48 -3.64
N PHE A 174 -4.61 8.27 -4.00
CA PHE A 174 -4.63 7.12 -3.09
C PHE A 174 -3.25 6.47 -2.87
N GLY A 175 -2.36 6.57 -3.85
CA GLY A 175 -1.01 5.99 -3.82
C GLY A 175 -0.89 4.54 -4.27
N TYR A 176 -1.98 3.96 -4.75
CA TYR A 176 -2.03 2.65 -5.39
C TYR A 176 -2.94 2.71 -6.61
N GLY A 177 -2.62 1.94 -7.64
CA GLY A 177 -3.57 1.59 -8.69
C GLY A 177 -4.51 0.47 -8.24
N TRP A 178 -5.72 0.44 -8.80
CA TRP A 178 -6.74 -0.55 -8.40
C TRP A 178 -6.28 -2.01 -8.60
N SER A 179 -5.46 -2.29 -9.60
CA SER A 179 -4.88 -3.64 -9.80
C SER A 179 -3.91 -4.04 -8.68
N GLU A 180 -3.16 -3.08 -8.13
CA GLU A 180 -2.26 -3.33 -7.00
C GLU A 180 -3.06 -3.65 -5.73
N ILE A 181 -4.20 -2.99 -5.52
CA ILE A 181 -5.12 -3.32 -4.42
C ILE A 181 -5.68 -4.73 -4.55
N VAL A 182 -6.04 -5.15 -5.77
CA VAL A 182 -6.46 -6.53 -6.04
C VAL A 182 -5.35 -7.53 -5.71
N GLU A 183 -4.11 -7.26 -6.14
CA GLU A 183 -2.95 -8.10 -5.84
C GLU A 183 -2.69 -8.20 -4.33
N ILE A 184 -2.70 -7.08 -3.61
CA ILE A 184 -2.50 -7.03 -2.15
C ILE A 184 -3.58 -7.84 -1.42
N TYR A 185 -4.84 -7.69 -1.83
CA TYR A 185 -5.96 -8.43 -1.21
C TYR A 185 -5.83 -9.93 -1.45
N ASN A 186 -5.68 -10.35 -2.71
CA ASN A 186 -5.62 -11.77 -3.08
C ASN A 186 -4.40 -12.47 -2.43
N ALA A 187 -3.29 -11.75 -2.23
CA ALA A 187 -2.10 -12.30 -1.58
C ALA A 187 -2.24 -12.51 -0.06
N ARG A 188 -3.17 -11.81 0.62
CA ARG A 188 -3.17 -11.74 2.10
C ARG A 188 -4.47 -12.15 2.76
N VAL A 189 -5.60 -12.20 2.03
CA VAL A 189 -6.92 -12.45 2.62
C VAL A 189 -7.07 -13.82 3.31
N HIS A 190 -6.18 -14.78 3.06
CA HIS A 190 -6.15 -16.05 3.80
C HIS A 190 -5.24 -16.03 5.01
N ASP A 191 -4.03 -15.50 4.86
CA ASP A 191 -2.94 -15.71 5.81
C ASP A 191 -2.76 -14.55 6.81
N ASP A 192 -3.22 -13.35 6.46
CA ASP A 192 -3.04 -12.13 7.25
C ASP A 192 -4.27 -11.21 7.16
N GLN A 193 -5.43 -11.74 7.57
CA GLN A 193 -6.70 -11.00 7.52
C GLN A 193 -6.69 -9.73 8.37
N GLU A 194 -6.13 -9.80 9.58
CA GLU A 194 -6.11 -8.67 10.51
C GLU A 194 -5.13 -7.59 10.05
N GLY A 195 -3.93 -7.95 9.60
CA GLY A 195 -2.97 -7.01 9.04
C GLY A 195 -3.47 -6.38 7.74
N LEU A 196 -4.06 -7.17 6.84
CA LEU A 196 -4.68 -6.66 5.62
C LEU A 196 -5.78 -5.65 5.94
N ARG A 197 -6.65 -5.97 6.92
CA ARG A 197 -7.70 -5.06 7.36
C ARG A 197 -7.13 -3.75 7.89
N ALA A 198 -6.14 -3.82 8.78
CA ALA A 198 -5.51 -2.64 9.36
C ALA A 198 -4.91 -1.72 8.29
N ASP A 199 -4.25 -2.30 7.29
CA ASP A 199 -3.67 -1.57 6.17
C ASP A 199 -4.75 -0.91 5.30
N LEU A 200 -5.82 -1.64 4.95
CA LEU A 200 -6.92 -1.08 4.16
C LEU A 200 -7.68 0.01 4.92
N ILE A 201 -7.79 -0.08 6.25
CA ILE A 201 -8.33 1.00 7.09
C ILE A 201 -7.43 2.24 6.99
N MET A 202 -6.13 2.07 7.21
CA MET A 202 -5.15 3.17 7.14
C MET A 202 -5.18 3.88 5.78
N LEU A 203 -5.41 3.13 4.71
CA LEU A 203 -5.53 3.65 3.35
C LEU A 203 -6.84 4.42 3.13
N ASN A 204 -7.97 3.85 3.56
CA ASN A 204 -9.30 4.39 3.27
C ASN A 204 -9.73 5.52 4.21
N GLU A 205 -9.21 5.57 5.44
CA GLU A 205 -9.59 6.55 6.47
C GLU A 205 -8.66 7.77 6.49
N ARG A 206 -8.35 8.28 5.29
CA ARG A 206 -7.57 9.51 5.10
C ARG A 206 -8.52 10.68 4.80
N TYR A 207 -7.95 11.78 4.29
CA TYR A 207 -8.76 12.89 3.77
C TYR A 207 -9.47 12.45 2.48
N CYS A 208 -10.79 12.67 2.42
CA CYS A 208 -11.61 12.41 1.24
C CYS A 208 -11.81 13.72 0.45
N PRO A 209 -11.20 13.88 -0.73
CA PRO A 209 -11.33 15.11 -1.53
C PRO A 209 -12.73 15.29 -2.11
N LEU A 210 -13.50 14.21 -2.23
CA LEU A 210 -14.82 14.21 -2.87
C LEU A 210 -15.95 14.63 -1.92
N ALA A 211 -15.74 14.56 -0.60
CA ALA A 211 -16.77 14.87 0.39
C ALA A 211 -17.15 16.36 0.47
N ALA A 212 -16.38 17.24 -0.18
CA ALA A 212 -16.66 18.68 -0.19
C ALA A 212 -17.63 19.12 -1.31
N ASP A 213 -17.87 18.27 -2.32
CA ASP A 213 -18.66 18.61 -3.51
C ASP A 213 -20.19 18.49 -3.31
N ASP A 214 -20.65 18.01 -2.13
CA ASP A 214 -22.08 17.90 -1.78
C ASP A 214 -22.72 19.25 -1.34
N SER A 215 -22.10 20.39 -1.68
CA SER A 215 -22.44 21.73 -1.19
C SER A 215 -23.12 22.66 -2.22
N LEU A 216 -23.74 22.13 -3.29
CA LEU A 216 -24.42 22.94 -4.32
C LEU A 216 -25.89 22.56 -4.52
#